data_AF-A0AAD6GN93-F1
#
_entry.id   AF-A0AAD6GN93-F1
#
_cell.length_a   1.000
_cell.length_b   1.000
_cell.length_c   1.000
_cell.angle_alpha   90.00
_cell.angle_beta   90.00
_cell.angle_gamma   90.00
#
_symmetry.space_group_name_H-M   'P 1'
#
loop_
_entity.id
_entity.type
_entity.pdbx_description
1 polymer ?
#
loop_
_entity_poly.entity_id
_entity_poly.type
_entity_poly.pdbx_seq_one_letter_code
_entity_poly.pdbx_strand_id
1 'polypeptide(L)'
;MSDGQTKQFGKGQRTVPAPAQKAQKWYPVDDESQPKKVRKSLRPAKVRESLQPGTVLILLAGRFRGKRVILLKHLEQGVLLVTGPFKINGVPLRRVNSRYVIATSKRIDVSGVDSKAIEKISAPEYFTKEKKAEKKSEEAFFKQGEKPQKKVVASARAADQKAVDQSILSSIKKEEFLSSYLASTFSLRNGDKPHEMKW
;
A
#
# COMPACT_ATOMS: atom_id res chain seq x y z
N MET A 1 -14.20 12.04 -32.82
CA MET A 1 -13.55 13.00 -33.74
C MET A 1 -14.47 14.21 -33.77
N SER A 2 -14.08 15.35 -33.19
CA SER A 2 -14.92 16.55 -33.24
C SER A 2 -14.77 17.19 -34.62
N ASP A 3 -15.79 17.10 -35.44
CA ASP A 3 -15.77 17.67 -36.79
C ASP A 3 -15.72 19.21 -36.73
N GLY A 4 -15.01 19.82 -37.67
CA GLY A 4 -14.78 21.27 -37.71
C GLY A 4 -16.07 22.08 -37.82
N GLN A 5 -16.08 23.32 -37.32
CA GLN A 5 -17.25 24.19 -37.36
C GLN A 5 -17.32 24.98 -38.68
N THR A 6 -18.42 24.87 -39.40
CA THR A 6 -18.69 25.71 -40.58
C THR A 6 -19.07 27.12 -40.13
N LYS A 7 -18.30 28.13 -40.54
CA LYS A 7 -18.57 29.55 -40.24
C LYS A 7 -18.82 30.32 -41.54
N GLN A 8 -19.83 31.18 -41.52
CA GLN A 8 -20.13 32.14 -42.59
C GLN A 8 -19.09 33.26 -42.57
N PHE A 9 -18.48 33.55 -43.72
CA PHE A 9 -17.56 34.67 -43.95
C PHE A 9 -18.05 35.47 -45.17
N GLY A 10 -18.71 36.60 -44.93
CA GLY A 10 -19.31 37.41 -46.00
C GLY A 10 -20.44 36.66 -46.71
N LYS A 11 -20.36 36.53 -48.04
CA LYS A 11 -21.35 35.79 -48.86
C LYS A 11 -21.07 34.28 -49.00
N GLY A 12 -20.02 33.75 -48.36
CA GLY A 12 -19.60 32.35 -48.48
C GLY A 12 -19.45 31.64 -47.14
N GLN A 13 -19.41 30.30 -47.16
CA GLN A 13 -19.19 29.47 -45.97
C GLN A 13 -17.79 28.83 -46.02
N ARG A 14 -17.09 28.79 -44.87
CA ARG A 14 -15.80 28.10 -44.73
C ARG A 14 -15.81 27.19 -43.51
N THR A 15 -15.27 26.00 -43.64
CA THR A 15 -15.10 25.07 -42.53
C THR A 15 -13.84 25.44 -41.74
N VAL A 16 -14.01 25.77 -40.45
CA VAL A 16 -12.90 26.06 -39.54
C VAL A 16 -12.48 24.76 -38.86
N PRO A 17 -11.24 24.28 -39.06
CA PRO A 17 -10.76 23.05 -38.43
C PRO A 17 -10.76 23.20 -36.91
N ALA A 18 -11.10 22.10 -36.23
CA ALA A 18 -11.06 22.04 -34.77
C ALA A 18 -9.64 22.35 -34.27
N PRO A 19 -9.45 22.89 -33.06
CA PRO A 19 -8.12 23.20 -32.52
C PRO A 19 -7.13 22.02 -32.59
N ALA A 20 -7.62 20.79 -32.43
CA ALA A 20 -6.82 19.56 -32.54
C ALA A 20 -6.36 19.20 -33.97
N GLN A 21 -6.99 19.77 -34.99
CA GLN A 21 -6.65 19.59 -36.41
C GLN A 21 -5.74 20.71 -36.93
N LYS A 22 -5.50 21.76 -36.13
CA LYS A 22 -4.58 22.84 -36.51
C LYS A 22 -3.14 22.35 -36.33
N ALA A 23 -2.29 22.63 -37.32
CA ALA A 23 -0.87 22.35 -37.21
C ALA A 23 -0.26 23.10 -36.01
N GLN A 24 0.66 22.43 -35.29
CA GLN A 24 1.39 23.07 -34.21
C GLN A 24 2.31 24.16 -34.78
N LYS A 25 2.41 25.29 -34.08
CA LYS A 25 3.25 26.43 -34.50
C LYS A 25 4.75 26.15 -34.32
N TRP A 26 5.08 25.22 -33.42
CA TRP A 26 6.44 24.83 -33.10
C TRP A 26 6.59 23.34 -33.40
N TYR A 27 7.67 22.96 -34.07
CA TYR A 27 8.07 21.58 -34.32
C TYR A 27 9.52 21.37 -33.87
N PRO A 28 9.85 20.21 -33.28
CA PRO A 28 11.23 19.87 -32.94
C PRO A 28 12.06 19.71 -34.23
N VAL A 29 13.36 20.00 -34.15
CA VAL A 29 14.30 19.88 -35.29
C VAL A 29 14.54 18.42 -35.66
N ASP A 30 14.55 17.54 -34.67
CA ASP A 30 14.76 16.10 -34.83
C ASP A 30 13.50 15.32 -34.44
N ASP A 31 13.18 14.29 -35.21
CA ASP A 31 12.09 13.36 -34.89
C ASP A 31 12.51 12.37 -33.80
N GLU A 32 11.74 12.31 -32.70
CA GLU A 32 11.94 11.30 -31.68
C GLU A 32 11.43 9.93 -32.14
N SER A 33 12.30 8.93 -32.14
CA SER A 33 11.93 7.55 -32.50
C SER A 33 10.89 6.99 -31.53
N GLN A 34 9.77 6.49 -32.05
CA GLN A 34 8.71 5.94 -31.22
C GLN A 34 9.13 4.59 -30.59
N PRO A 35 8.90 4.40 -29.28
CA PRO A 35 9.23 3.14 -28.62
C PRO A 35 8.37 2.01 -29.18
N LYS A 36 9.01 0.87 -29.49
CA LYS A 36 8.33 -0.34 -29.97
C LYS A 36 7.33 -0.84 -28.94
N LYS A 37 6.13 -1.24 -29.39
CA LYS A 37 5.09 -1.83 -28.52
C LYS A 37 5.57 -3.15 -27.92
N VAL A 38 5.77 -3.17 -26.61
CA VAL A 38 6.22 -4.37 -25.87
C VAL A 38 5.00 -5.25 -25.52
N ARG A 39 5.11 -6.58 -25.70
CA ARG A 39 4.05 -7.56 -25.37
C ARG A 39 3.99 -7.95 -23.88
N LYS A 40 4.51 -7.14 -22.97
CA LYS A 40 4.50 -7.42 -21.53
C LYS A 40 3.12 -7.09 -20.95
N SER A 41 2.46 -8.06 -20.33
CA SER A 41 1.20 -7.88 -19.61
C SER A 41 1.41 -7.96 -18.09
N LEU A 42 0.59 -7.23 -17.33
CA LEU A 42 0.55 -7.32 -15.88
C LEU A 42 -0.08 -8.65 -15.49
N ARG A 43 0.70 -9.54 -14.88
CA ARG A 43 0.21 -10.82 -14.35
C ARG A 43 -0.24 -10.65 -12.89
N PRO A 44 -1.34 -11.29 -12.46
CA PRO A 44 -1.75 -11.27 -11.06
C PRO A 44 -0.66 -11.92 -10.19
N ALA A 45 -0.47 -11.37 -8.99
CA ALA A 45 0.54 -11.87 -8.06
C ALA A 45 0.08 -13.21 -7.45
N LYS A 46 0.89 -14.27 -7.62
CA LYS A 46 0.68 -15.56 -6.97
C LYS A 46 1.24 -15.52 -5.55
N VAL A 47 0.40 -15.78 -4.56
CA VAL A 47 0.80 -15.89 -3.16
C VAL A 47 1.16 -17.34 -2.83
N ARG A 48 2.09 -17.55 -1.89
CA ARG A 48 2.47 -18.88 -1.38
C ARG A 48 1.32 -19.47 -0.56
N GLU A 49 1.17 -20.79 -0.58
CA GLU A 49 0.09 -21.50 0.12
C GLU A 49 0.12 -21.32 1.65
N SER A 50 1.31 -21.12 2.23
CA SER A 50 1.48 -20.89 3.67
C SER A 50 0.92 -19.55 4.15
N LEU A 51 0.70 -18.59 3.25
CA LEU A 51 0.19 -17.26 3.60
C LEU A 51 -1.33 -17.30 3.54
N GLN A 52 -1.98 -17.91 4.52
CA GLN A 52 -3.43 -17.90 4.62
C GLN A 52 -3.94 -16.78 5.53
N PRO A 53 -5.12 -16.19 5.30
CA PRO A 53 -5.72 -15.23 6.23
C PRO A 53 -5.78 -15.78 7.67
N GLY A 54 -5.27 -15.01 8.62
CA GLY A 54 -5.13 -15.38 10.03
C GLY A 54 -3.79 -15.98 10.44
N THR A 55 -2.93 -16.27 9.47
CA THR A 55 -1.58 -16.79 9.76
C THR A 55 -0.76 -15.74 10.50
N VAL A 56 -0.02 -16.16 11.52
CA VAL A 56 0.95 -15.30 12.20
C VAL A 56 2.22 -15.23 11.34
N LEU A 57 2.66 -14.00 11.13
CA LEU A 57 3.72 -13.59 10.22
C LEU A 57 4.85 -12.95 11.01
N ILE A 58 6.09 -13.27 10.68
CA ILE A 58 7.28 -12.58 11.20
C ILE A 58 7.77 -11.60 10.15
N LEU A 59 7.80 -10.31 10.49
CA LEU A 59 8.32 -9.28 9.59
C LEU A 59 9.85 -9.30 9.57
N LEU A 60 10.46 -9.40 8.40
CA LEU A 60 11.93 -9.42 8.27
C LEU A 60 12.53 -8.05 8.02
N ALA A 61 11.79 -7.16 7.33
CA ALA A 61 12.31 -5.88 6.88
C ALA A 61 11.48 -4.68 7.35
N GLY A 62 12.13 -3.51 7.38
CA GLY A 62 11.51 -2.22 7.71
C GLY A 62 11.50 -1.89 9.21
N ARG A 63 10.71 -0.88 9.57
CA ARG A 63 10.60 -0.33 10.94
C ARG A 63 10.25 -1.39 11.99
N PHE A 64 9.38 -2.34 11.63
CA PHE A 64 8.82 -3.35 12.53
C PHE A 64 9.42 -4.74 12.32
N ARG A 65 10.67 -4.82 11.84
CA ARG A 65 11.39 -6.09 11.70
C ARG A 65 11.44 -6.86 13.04
N GLY A 66 11.39 -8.18 12.98
CA GLY A 66 11.29 -9.09 14.11
C GLY A 66 9.91 -9.15 14.77
N LYS A 67 8.98 -8.23 14.48
CA LYS A 67 7.64 -8.28 15.09
C LYS A 67 6.81 -9.41 14.49
N ARG A 68 5.99 -10.01 15.35
CA ARG A 68 5.00 -11.04 14.99
C ARG A 68 3.64 -10.38 14.80
N VAL A 69 3.01 -10.64 13.67
CA VAL A 69 1.90 -9.85 13.15
C VAL A 69 0.91 -10.76 12.43
N ILE A 70 -0.37 -10.39 12.34
CA ILE A 70 -1.42 -11.27 11.82
C ILE A 70 -1.78 -10.86 10.39
N LEU A 71 -1.86 -11.84 9.49
CA LEU A 71 -2.32 -11.63 8.12
C LEU A 71 -3.83 -11.46 8.06
N LEU A 72 -4.31 -10.37 7.45
CA LEU A 72 -5.75 -10.14 7.24
C LEU A 72 -6.20 -10.55 5.84
N LYS A 73 -5.58 -9.97 4.81
CA LYS A 73 -6.02 -10.14 3.42
C LYS A 73 -4.85 -10.01 2.44
N HIS A 74 -4.96 -10.72 1.30
CA HIS A 74 -4.12 -10.48 0.13
C HIS A 74 -4.71 -9.34 -0.70
N LEU A 75 -3.90 -8.31 -0.96
CA LEU A 75 -4.28 -7.22 -1.83
C LEU A 75 -3.94 -7.56 -3.28
N GLU A 76 -4.74 -7.06 -4.21
CA GLU A 76 -4.59 -7.28 -5.65
C GLU A 76 -3.22 -6.86 -6.19
N GLN A 77 -2.56 -5.90 -5.54
CA GLN A 77 -1.23 -5.43 -5.94
C GLN A 77 -0.10 -6.40 -5.55
N GLY A 78 -0.41 -7.60 -5.04
CA GLY A 78 0.58 -8.59 -4.60
C GLY A 78 1.21 -8.28 -3.24
N VAL A 79 0.54 -7.47 -2.44
CA VAL A 79 0.99 -7.03 -1.12
C VAL A 79 0.03 -7.56 -0.07
N LEU A 80 0.52 -7.81 1.14
CA LEU A 80 -0.28 -8.31 2.26
C LEU A 80 -0.81 -7.14 3.10
N LEU A 81 -2.07 -7.21 3.49
CA LEU A 81 -2.62 -6.38 4.57
C LEU A 81 -2.44 -7.12 5.88
N VAL A 82 -1.74 -6.49 6.81
CA VAL A 82 -1.28 -7.10 8.05
C VAL A 82 -1.66 -6.18 9.21
N THR A 83 -2.09 -6.75 10.34
CA THR A 83 -2.31 -6.02 11.60
C THR A 83 -1.57 -6.68 12.74
N GLY A 84 -0.85 -5.88 13.53
CA GLY A 84 -0.37 -6.33 14.82
C GLY A 84 -1.24 -5.65 15.85
N PRO A 85 -2.09 -6.38 16.59
CA PRO A 85 -3.03 -5.74 17.50
C PRO A 85 -2.33 -4.63 18.28
N PHE A 86 -2.70 -3.37 18.02
CA PHE A 86 -1.78 -2.24 18.20
C PHE A 86 -1.39 -2.09 19.68
N LYS A 87 -2.31 -2.50 20.56
CA LYS A 87 -2.13 -2.58 22.02
C LYS A 87 -1.04 -3.58 22.47
N ILE A 88 -0.78 -4.64 21.70
CA ILE A 88 0.15 -5.72 22.06
C ILE A 88 1.56 -5.40 21.55
N ASN A 89 1.72 -5.10 20.25
CA ASN A 89 3.04 -5.02 19.61
C ASN A 89 3.35 -3.67 18.96
N GLY A 90 2.40 -2.73 18.95
CA GLY A 90 2.56 -1.38 18.40
C GLY A 90 2.65 -1.32 16.87
N VAL A 91 2.27 -2.38 16.15
CA VAL A 91 2.32 -2.43 14.69
C VAL A 91 0.94 -2.11 14.11
N PRO A 92 0.69 -0.91 13.55
CA PRO A 92 -0.62 -0.58 13.01
C PRO A 92 -0.95 -1.43 11.77
N LEU A 93 -2.18 -1.35 11.30
CA LEU A 93 -2.61 -1.79 9.98
C LEU A 93 -1.61 -1.30 8.95
N ARG A 94 -0.99 -2.25 8.24
CA ARG A 94 0.12 -1.94 7.35
C ARG A 94 0.17 -2.89 6.17
N ARG A 95 0.56 -2.31 5.03
CA ARG A 95 0.90 -3.04 3.82
C ARG A 95 2.32 -3.58 3.89
N VAL A 96 2.49 -4.87 3.63
CA VAL A 96 3.78 -5.57 3.69
C VAL A 96 3.95 -6.46 2.47
N ASN A 97 5.13 -6.42 1.84
CA ASN A 97 5.45 -7.32 0.73
C ASN A 97 5.61 -8.75 1.23
N SER A 98 4.96 -9.71 0.57
CA SER A 98 4.98 -11.13 0.93
C SER A 98 6.38 -11.76 0.95
N ARG A 99 7.34 -11.19 0.21
CA ARG A 99 8.73 -11.67 0.19
C ARG A 99 9.49 -11.42 1.50
N TYR A 100 9.11 -10.39 2.27
CA TYR A 100 9.83 -9.98 3.48
C TYR A 100 9.18 -10.50 4.77
N VAL A 101 8.55 -11.67 4.66
CA VAL A 101 7.76 -12.26 5.73
C VAL A 101 8.05 -13.75 5.82
N ILE A 102 8.15 -14.26 7.05
CA ILE A 102 8.08 -15.69 7.33
C ILE A 102 6.66 -16.02 7.80
N ALA A 103 6.02 -16.97 7.12
CA ALA A 103 4.75 -17.52 7.58
C ALA A 103 5.04 -18.58 8.64
N THR A 104 4.40 -18.47 9.79
CA THR A 104 4.44 -19.51 10.82
C THR A 104 3.28 -20.48 10.62
N SER A 105 3.38 -21.65 11.23
CA SER A 105 2.33 -22.67 11.30
C SER A 105 1.10 -22.20 12.10
N LYS A 106 1.26 -21.23 13.00
CA LYS A 106 0.17 -20.77 13.85
C LYS A 106 -0.81 -19.89 13.08
N ARG A 107 -2.09 -20.27 13.16
CA ARG A 107 -3.21 -19.55 12.57
C ARG A 107 -4.24 -19.17 13.62
N ILE A 108 -4.75 -17.96 13.52
CA ILE A 108 -5.81 -17.39 14.36
C ILE A 108 -7.05 -17.24 13.49
N ASP A 109 -8.23 -17.47 14.07
CA ASP A 109 -9.49 -17.21 13.38
C ASP A 109 -9.76 -15.70 13.25
N VAL A 110 -10.00 -15.27 12.02
CA VAL A 110 -10.24 -13.88 11.61
C VAL A 110 -11.65 -13.68 11.05
N SER A 111 -12.50 -14.72 11.10
CA SER A 111 -13.86 -14.70 10.59
C SER A 111 -14.73 -13.59 11.21
N GLY A 112 -14.47 -13.23 12.47
CA GLY A 112 -15.17 -12.17 13.20
C GLY A 112 -14.75 -10.74 12.85
N VAL A 113 -13.86 -10.53 11.88
CA VAL A 113 -13.50 -9.17 11.41
C VAL A 113 -14.45 -8.74 10.31
N ASP A 114 -15.02 -7.54 10.43
CA ASP A 114 -15.94 -6.98 9.43
C ASP A 114 -15.29 -6.90 8.04
N SER A 115 -15.84 -7.67 7.10
CA SER A 115 -15.37 -7.75 5.72
C SER A 115 -15.39 -6.38 5.01
N LYS A 116 -16.44 -5.58 5.26
CA LYS A 116 -16.59 -4.22 4.71
C LYS A 116 -15.48 -3.28 5.19
N ALA A 117 -15.07 -3.40 6.46
CA ALA A 117 -13.97 -2.60 6.99
C ALA A 117 -12.65 -2.97 6.31
N ILE A 118 -12.40 -4.28 6.13
CA ILE A 118 -11.23 -4.77 5.41
C ILE A 118 -11.21 -4.27 3.97
N GLU A 119 -12.35 -4.26 3.27
CA GLU A 119 -12.44 -3.75 1.88
C GLU A 119 -12.11 -2.27 1.77
N LYS A 120 -12.68 -1.44 2.65
CA LYS A 120 -12.35 0.00 2.75
C LYS A 120 -10.84 0.21 2.95
N ILE A 121 -10.22 -0.54 3.87
CA ILE A 121 -8.78 -0.43 4.17
C ILE A 121 -7.93 -0.98 3.02
N SER A 122 -8.43 -1.98 2.28
CA SER A 122 -7.72 -2.62 1.17
C SER A 122 -7.55 -1.72 -0.04
N ALA A 123 -8.30 -0.62 -0.13
CA ALA A 123 -8.21 0.33 -1.22
C ALA A 123 -6.76 0.86 -1.38
N PRO A 124 -6.24 0.96 -2.62
CA PRO A 124 -4.87 1.42 -2.87
C PRO A 124 -4.59 2.80 -2.26
N GLU A 125 -5.60 3.67 -2.32
CA GLU A 125 -5.58 5.07 -1.87
C GLU A 125 -5.42 5.20 -0.36
N TYR A 126 -5.96 4.25 0.41
CA TYR A 126 -5.99 4.31 1.87
C TYR A 126 -4.59 4.46 2.49
N PHE A 127 -3.59 3.80 1.90
CA PHE A 127 -2.20 3.81 2.38
C PHE A 127 -1.28 4.79 1.64
N THR A 128 -1.82 5.57 0.71
CA THR A 128 -1.02 6.58 0.02
C THR A 128 -0.58 7.66 1.00
N LYS A 129 0.65 8.16 0.80
CA LYS A 129 1.13 9.31 1.54
C LYS A 129 0.61 10.55 0.83
N GLU A 130 -0.03 11.44 1.58
CA GLU A 130 -0.34 12.78 1.11
C GLU A 130 0.96 13.45 0.64
N LYS A 131 0.97 13.88 -0.63
CA LYS A 131 2.05 14.69 -1.17
C LYS A 131 1.80 16.13 -0.71
N LYS A 132 2.68 16.67 0.12
CA LYS A 132 2.66 18.10 0.41
C LYS A 132 3.02 18.84 -0.88
N ALA A 133 2.15 19.75 -1.30
CA ALA A 133 2.44 20.68 -2.39
C ALA A 133 3.39 21.77 -1.86
N GLU A 134 4.65 21.42 -1.59
CA GLU A 134 5.67 22.41 -1.33
C GLU A 134 6.05 23.04 -2.67
N LYS A 135 5.67 24.31 -2.86
CA LYS A 135 6.25 25.14 -3.93
C LYS A 135 7.75 25.17 -3.66
N LYS A 136 8.56 24.80 -4.65
CA LYS A 136 10.03 24.93 -4.58
C LYS A 136 10.40 26.41 -4.67
N SER A 137 10.18 27.18 -3.60
CA SER A 137 10.71 28.53 -3.43
C SER A 137 11.94 28.47 -2.51
N GLU A 138 12.89 29.39 -2.70
CA GLU A 138 14.12 29.45 -1.88
C GLU A 138 13.82 29.55 -0.38
N GLU A 139 12.76 30.27 0.02
CA GLU A 139 12.34 30.37 1.42
C GLU A 139 11.92 29.02 2.05
N ALA A 140 11.38 28.09 1.25
CA ALA A 140 10.99 26.77 1.73
C ALA A 140 12.22 25.87 1.96
N PHE A 141 13.32 26.13 1.26
CA PHE A 141 14.60 25.42 1.43
C PHE A 141 15.29 25.80 2.75
N PHE A 142 15.28 27.07 3.14
CA PHE A 142 15.86 27.53 4.41
C PHE A 142 15.05 27.10 5.65
N LYS A 143 13.74 26.87 5.51
CA LYS A 143 12.89 26.34 6.60
C LYS A 143 12.99 24.82 6.80
N GLN A 144 13.73 24.10 5.95
CA GLN A 144 13.86 22.64 6.01
C GLN A 144 14.79 22.14 7.14
N GLY A 145 15.56 23.04 7.77
CA GLY A 145 16.42 22.75 8.92
C GLY A 145 15.71 22.64 10.27
N GLU A 146 14.45 23.11 10.38
CA GLU A 146 13.66 22.94 11.59
C GLU A 146 13.15 21.49 11.70
N LYS A 147 13.21 20.93 12.92
CA LYS A 147 12.77 19.54 13.18
C LYS A 147 11.35 19.36 12.63
N PRO A 148 11.12 18.43 11.69
CA PRO A 148 9.82 18.28 11.06
C PRO A 148 8.77 17.97 12.11
N GLN A 149 7.71 18.78 12.16
CA GLN A 149 6.57 18.56 13.05
C GLN A 149 6.08 17.11 12.88
N LYS A 150 5.95 16.40 14.01
CA LYS A 150 5.46 15.01 14.01
C LYS A 150 4.10 14.98 13.33
N LYS A 151 3.99 14.15 12.28
CA LYS A 151 2.71 13.95 11.58
C LYS A 151 1.67 13.49 12.59
N VAL A 152 0.62 14.29 12.77
CA VAL A 152 -0.56 13.88 13.55
C VAL A 152 -1.21 12.74 12.78
N VAL A 153 -1.32 11.58 13.43
CA VAL A 153 -2.00 10.43 12.84
C VAL A 153 -3.46 10.81 12.62
N ALA A 154 -3.97 10.64 11.40
CA ALA A 154 -5.37 10.90 11.10
C ALA A 154 -6.26 10.08 12.04
N SER A 155 -7.15 10.77 12.77
CA SER A 155 -8.08 10.19 13.73
C SER A 155 -8.88 9.01 13.15
N ALA A 156 -9.21 9.09 11.85
CA ALA A 156 -9.89 8.04 11.10
C ALA A 156 -9.14 6.70 11.12
N ARG A 157 -7.81 6.68 10.92
CA ARG A 157 -7.04 5.42 10.93
C ARG A 157 -6.98 4.78 12.31
N ALA A 158 -6.98 5.59 13.36
CA ALA A 158 -7.03 5.08 14.73
C ALA A 158 -8.39 4.45 15.06
N ALA A 159 -9.48 4.99 14.52
CA ALA A 159 -10.82 4.41 14.65
C ALA A 159 -10.92 3.07 13.88
N ASP A 160 -10.50 3.04 12.61
CA ASP A 160 -10.49 1.83 11.79
C ASP A 160 -9.63 0.73 12.46
N GLN A 161 -8.48 1.09 13.04
CA GLN A 161 -7.62 0.17 13.79
C GLN A 161 -8.34 -0.46 14.99
N LYS A 162 -9.01 0.35 15.81
CA LYS A 162 -9.72 -0.12 17.01
C LYS A 162 -10.82 -1.11 16.63
N ALA A 163 -11.57 -0.81 15.56
CA ALA A 163 -12.64 -1.69 15.07
C ALA A 163 -12.10 -3.06 14.65
N VAL A 164 -11.01 -3.10 13.88
CA VAL A 164 -10.39 -4.36 13.45
C VAL A 164 -9.75 -5.11 14.62
N ASP A 165 -9.06 -4.41 15.51
CA ASP A 165 -8.36 -5.06 16.63
C ASP A 165 -9.32 -5.64 17.68
N GLN A 166 -10.52 -5.07 17.85
CA GLN A 166 -11.46 -5.51 18.88
C GLN A 166 -11.86 -6.98 18.72
N SER A 167 -12.17 -7.41 17.50
CA SER A 167 -12.52 -8.81 17.20
C SER A 167 -11.30 -9.73 17.33
N ILE A 168 -10.14 -9.32 16.83
CA ILE A 168 -8.90 -10.11 16.88
C ILE A 168 -8.41 -10.30 18.32
N LEU A 169 -8.50 -9.26 19.16
CA LEU A 169 -8.13 -9.34 20.58
C LEU A 169 -9.01 -10.34 21.35
N SER A 170 -10.28 -10.50 20.96
CA SER A 170 -11.15 -11.51 21.56
C SER A 170 -10.67 -12.93 21.24
N SER A 171 -10.25 -13.19 20.00
CA SER A 171 -9.67 -14.47 19.59
C SER A 171 -8.33 -14.74 20.28
N ILE A 172 -7.47 -13.72 20.40
CA ILE A 172 -6.15 -13.86 21.03
C ILE A 172 -6.25 -14.24 22.51
N LYS A 173 -7.23 -13.69 23.22
CA LYS A 173 -7.43 -13.99 24.65
C LYS A 173 -7.89 -15.43 24.91
N LYS A 174 -8.45 -16.12 23.92
CA LYS A 174 -8.89 -17.52 24.04
C LYS A 174 -7.71 -18.49 24.08
N GLU A 175 -6.57 -18.11 23.51
CA GLU A 175 -5.37 -18.94 23.50
C GLU A 175 -4.36 -18.48 24.56
N GLU A 176 -3.92 -19.44 25.36
CA GLU A 176 -2.92 -19.20 26.38
C GLU A 176 -1.59 -18.78 25.75
N PHE A 177 -0.93 -17.78 26.34
CA PHE A 177 0.36 -17.21 25.92
C PHE A 177 0.42 -16.54 24.53
N LEU A 178 -0.63 -16.58 23.71
CA LEU A 178 -0.59 -15.98 22.36
C LEU A 178 -0.34 -14.46 22.39
N SER A 179 -0.89 -13.77 23.40
CA SER A 179 -0.64 -12.35 23.63
C SER A 179 0.84 -12.03 23.87
N SER A 180 1.50 -12.83 24.73
CA SER A 180 2.94 -12.73 25.01
C SER A 180 3.78 -13.08 23.78
N TYR A 181 3.38 -14.13 23.05
CA TYR A 181 4.03 -14.53 21.80
C TYR A 181 4.03 -13.39 20.77
N LEU A 182 2.88 -12.74 20.54
CA LEU A 182 2.74 -11.61 19.62
C LEU A 182 3.49 -10.35 20.08
N ALA A 183 3.59 -10.12 21.39
CA ALA A 183 4.35 -9.00 21.96
C ALA A 183 5.87 -9.19 21.78
N SER A 184 6.34 -10.44 21.92
CA SER A 184 7.74 -10.77 21.81
C SER A 184 8.29 -10.53 20.40
N THR A 185 9.59 -10.26 20.31
CA THR A 185 10.28 -10.00 19.03
C THR A 185 11.07 -11.24 18.64
N PHE A 186 11.01 -11.62 17.36
CA PHE A 186 11.81 -12.68 16.79
C PHE A 186 13.25 -12.21 16.56
N SER A 187 14.21 -12.97 17.07
CA SER A 187 15.63 -12.83 16.80
C SER A 187 16.28 -14.20 16.81
N LEU A 188 17.34 -14.38 16.03
CA LEU A 188 18.18 -15.58 16.07
C LEU A 188 19.30 -15.35 17.08
N ARG A 189 19.58 -16.37 17.91
CA ARG A 189 20.72 -16.40 18.84
C ARG A 189 21.85 -17.24 18.25
N ASN A 190 22.99 -17.26 18.93
CA ASN A 190 24.10 -18.13 18.55
C ASN A 190 23.65 -19.59 18.63
N GLY A 191 23.85 -20.33 17.53
CA GLY A 191 23.41 -21.73 17.39
C GLY A 191 22.07 -21.92 16.69
N ASP A 192 21.25 -20.87 16.56
CA ASP A 192 19.97 -20.94 15.86
C ASP A 192 20.17 -21.00 14.34
N LYS A 193 19.75 -22.09 13.71
CA LYS A 193 19.89 -22.31 12.26
C LYS A 193 18.53 -22.29 11.55
N PRO A 194 18.20 -21.25 10.76
CA PRO A 194 16.88 -21.10 10.13
C PRO A 194 16.44 -22.25 9.21
N HIS A 195 17.40 -22.96 8.60
CA HIS A 195 17.12 -24.10 7.71
C HIS A 195 16.77 -25.39 8.47
N GLU A 196 17.14 -25.49 9.74
CA GLU A 196 16.76 -26.60 10.64
C GLU A 196 15.47 -26.26 11.41
N MET A 197 15.10 -24.96 11.49
CA MET A 197 13.89 -24.49 12.16
C MET A 197 12.62 -24.83 11.39
N LYS A 198 11.59 -25.29 12.12
CA LYS A 198 10.22 -25.40 11.63
C LYS A 198 9.46 -24.14 11.99
N TRP A 199 8.76 -23.58 11.01
CA TRP A 199 8.03 -22.32 11.12
C TRP A 199 6.54 -22.57 11.23
#